data_AF-A0A1H9GPS1-F1
#
_entry.id   AF-A0A1H9GPS1-F1
#
_cell.length_a   1.000
_cell.length_b   1.000
_cell.length_c   1.000
_cell.angle_alpha   90.00
_cell.angle_beta   90.00
_cell.angle_gamma   90.00
#
_symmetry.space_group_name_H-M   'P 1'
#
loop_
_entity.id
_entity.type
_entity.pdbx_description
1 polymer ?
#
loop_
_entity_poly.entity_id
_entity_poly.type
_entity_poly.pdbx_seq_one_letter_code
_entity_poly.pdbx_strand_id
1 'polypeptide(L)'
;MSSDEIEFFFSDAARALDEEILRLEERRQMLHEKLGAEQIERLQALFEQRLDREEGIEVRNSLAYWERKLLWTWARLAKLHALRRDVGRSAMKHLNTNRQDDD
;
A
#
# COMPACT_ATOMS: atom_id res chain seq x y z
N MET A 1 -2.12 -11.00 27.36
CA MET A 1 -3.23 -10.21 26.80
C MET A 1 -4.44 -11.11 26.73
N SER A 2 -5.62 -10.63 27.10
CA SER A 2 -6.86 -11.37 26.93
C SER A 2 -7.24 -11.50 25.44
N SER A 3 -8.17 -12.41 25.12
CA SER A 3 -8.71 -12.52 23.75
C SER A 3 -9.29 -11.17 23.28
N ASP A 4 -10.04 -10.50 24.15
CA ASP A 4 -10.64 -9.18 23.88
C ASP A 4 -9.59 -8.11 23.57
N GLU A 5 -8.46 -8.11 24.29
CA GLU A 5 -7.35 -7.16 24.04
C GLU A 5 -6.69 -7.41 22.68
N ILE A 6 -6.58 -8.68 22.27
CA ILE A 6 -6.01 -9.07 20.98
C ILE A 6 -6.96 -8.70 19.83
N GLU A 7 -8.27 -8.94 19.99
CA GLU A 7 -9.28 -8.53 19.01
C GLU A 7 -9.33 -7.02 18.84
N PHE A 8 -9.30 -6.27 19.95
CA PHE A 8 -9.23 -4.81 19.94
C PHE A 8 -7.99 -4.32 19.19
N PHE A 9 -6.83 -4.93 19.46
CA PHE A 9 -5.58 -4.60 18.77
C PHE A 9 -5.68 -4.79 17.25
N PHE A 10 -6.21 -5.93 16.77
CA PHE A 10 -6.35 -6.15 15.33
C PHE A 10 -7.37 -5.22 14.68
N SER A 11 -8.48 -4.93 15.36
CA SER A 11 -9.49 -4.00 14.88
C SER A 11 -8.93 -2.58 14.73
N ASP A 12 -8.23 -2.09 15.75
CA ASP A 12 -7.64 -0.75 15.72
C ASP A 12 -6.51 -0.63 14.68
N ALA A 13 -5.66 -1.66 14.58
CA ALA A 13 -4.63 -1.72 13.55
C ALA A 13 -5.22 -1.74 12.13
N ALA A 14 -6.30 -2.51 11.90
CA ALA A 14 -6.99 -2.55 10.62
C ALA A 14 -7.57 -1.18 10.25
N ARG A 15 -8.24 -0.51 11.21
CA ARG A 15 -8.82 0.82 11.03
C ARG A 15 -7.75 1.86 10.69
N ALA A 16 -6.65 1.89 11.44
CA ALA A 16 -5.55 2.82 11.18
C ALA A 16 -4.93 2.62 9.78
N LEU A 17 -4.82 1.37 9.33
CA LEU A 17 -4.35 1.06 7.98
C LEU A 17 -5.34 1.51 6.91
N ASP A 18 -6.63 1.28 7.10
CA ASP A 18 -7.69 1.67 6.15
C ASP A 18 -7.74 3.21 6.01
N GLU A 19 -7.61 3.96 7.11
CA GLU A 19 -7.52 5.43 7.11
C GLU A 19 -6.28 5.96 6.38
N GLU A 20 -5.13 5.29 6.52
CA GLU A 20 -3.89 5.67 5.81
C GLU A 20 -3.96 5.32 4.32
N ILE A 21 -4.52 4.16 3.98
CA ILE A 21 -4.74 3.75 2.58
C ILE A 21 -5.64 4.77 1.88
N LEU A 22 -6.75 5.17 2.50
CA LEU A 22 -7.67 6.16 1.94
C LEU A 22 -6.96 7.49 1.63
N ARG A 23 -6.20 8.02 2.59
CA ARG A 23 -5.44 9.27 2.41
C ARG A 23 -4.41 9.17 1.28
N LEU A 24 -3.78 8.02 1.09
CA LEU A 24 -2.82 7.81 0.01
C LEU A 24 -3.50 7.60 -1.35
N GLU A 25 -4.68 6.99 -1.39
CA GLU A 25 -5.51 6.88 -2.59
C GLU A 25 -5.97 8.26 -3.08
N GLU A 26 -6.43 9.13 -2.17
CA GLU A 26 -6.74 10.53 -2.48
C GLU A 26 -5.50 11.27 -3.00
N ARG A 27 -4.34 11.06 -2.35
CA ARG A 27 -3.08 11.64 -2.79
C ARG A 27 -2.68 11.15 -4.17
N ARG A 28 -2.86 9.85 -4.46
CA ARG A 28 -2.59 9.25 -5.76
C ARG A 28 -3.46 9.90 -6.83
N GLN A 29 -4.76 10.05 -6.57
CA GLN A 29 -5.70 10.67 -7.50
C GLN A 29 -5.29 12.11 -7.85
N MET A 30 -4.98 12.93 -6.84
CA MET A 30 -4.52 14.31 -7.08
C MET A 30 -3.20 14.36 -7.85
N LEU A 31 -2.27 13.43 -7.61
CA LEU A 31 -1.03 13.35 -8.39
C LEU A 31 -1.27 12.90 -9.83
N HIS A 32 -2.23 12.00 -10.08
CA HIS A 32 -2.66 11.61 -11.43
C HIS A 32 -3.18 12.80 -12.23
N GLU A 33 -4.09 13.57 -11.63
CA GLU A 33 -4.65 14.77 -12.26
C GLU A 33 -3.56 15.81 -12.58
N LYS A 34 -2.56 15.94 -11.71
CA LYS A 34 -1.48 16.90 -11.87
C LYS A 34 -0.46 16.53 -12.95
N LEU A 35 -0.16 15.25 -13.11
CA LEU A 35 0.89 14.77 -14.02
C LEU A 35 0.37 14.49 -15.43
N GLY A 36 -0.93 14.23 -15.58
CA GLY A 36 -1.53 13.89 -16.88
C GLY A 36 -1.22 12.46 -17.34
N ALA A 37 -2.02 11.95 -18.27
CA ALA A 37 -2.03 10.53 -18.61
C ALA A 37 -0.68 10.00 -19.14
N GLU A 38 -0.01 10.75 -20.03
CA GLU A 38 1.26 10.33 -20.63
C GLU A 38 2.36 10.10 -19.57
N GLN A 39 2.49 11.05 -18.63
CA GLN A 39 3.48 10.92 -17.57
C GLN A 39 3.13 9.77 -16.62
N ILE A 40 1.84 9.52 -16.38
CA ILE A 40 1.38 8.38 -15.57
C ILE A 40 1.76 7.05 -16.22
N GLU A 41 1.51 6.89 -17.52
CA GLU A 41 1.86 5.67 -18.25
C GLU A 41 3.37 5.39 -18.19
N ARG A 42 4.19 6.43 -18.39
CA ARG A 42 5.65 6.33 -18.29
C ARG A 42 6.11 5.92 -16.90
N LEU A 43 5.54 6.52 -15.86
CA LEU A 43 5.88 6.16 -14.47
C LEU A 43 5.40 4.77 -14.10
N GLN A 44 4.24 4.34 -14.61
CA GLN A 44 3.70 3.01 -14.39
C GLN A 44 4.63 1.96 -15.03
N ALA A 45 5.09 2.18 -16.25
CA ALA A 45 6.07 1.31 -16.91
C ALA A 45 7.37 1.20 -16.09
N LEU A 46 7.85 2.32 -15.53
CA LEU A 46 9.00 2.32 -14.63
C LEU A 46 8.75 1.52 -13.35
N PHE A 47 7.59 1.73 -12.71
CA PHE A 47 7.23 1.09 -11.44
C PHE A 47 7.06 -0.42 -11.58
N GLU A 48 6.44 -0.86 -12.67
CA GLU A 48 6.19 -2.26 -13.00
C GLU A 48 7.41 -2.95 -13.66
N GLN A 49 8.55 -2.26 -13.74
CA GLN A 49 9.80 -2.77 -14.34
C GLN A 49 9.62 -3.26 -15.78
N ARG A 50 8.76 -2.57 -16.55
CA ARG A 50 8.48 -2.88 -17.96
C ARG A 50 9.41 -2.18 -18.94
N LEU A 51 10.18 -1.21 -18.45
CA LEU A 51 11.23 -0.55 -19.22
C LEU A 51 12.48 -1.43 -19.25
N ASP A 52 13.25 -1.34 -20.33
CA ASP A 52 14.58 -1.93 -20.32
C ASP A 52 15.50 -1.19 -19.31
N ARG A 53 16.72 -1.72 -19.13
CA ARG A 53 17.64 -1.18 -18.13
C ARG A 53 18.04 0.27 -18.43
N GLU A 54 18.28 0.61 -19.69
CA GLU A 54 18.79 1.91 -20.10
C GLU A 54 17.68 2.95 -20.01
N GLU A 55 16.52 2.65 -20.60
CA GLU A 55 15.30 3.45 -20.48
C GLU A 55 14.93 3.68 -19.00
N GLY A 56 14.98 2.63 -18.19
CA GLY A 56 14.67 2.71 -16.76
C GLY A 56 15.64 3.59 -15.96
N ILE A 57 16.87 3.78 -16.41
CA ILE A 57 17.85 4.71 -15.81
C ILE A 57 17.53 6.13 -16.26
N GLU A 58 17.27 6.35 -17.55
CA GLU A 58 16.92 7.66 -18.08
C GLU A 58 15.65 8.23 -17.43
N VAL A 59 14.58 7.42 -17.35
CA VAL A 59 13.35 7.86 -16.68
C VAL A 59 13.64 8.23 -15.23
N ARG A 60 14.40 7.40 -14.49
CA ARG A 60 14.78 7.69 -13.09
C ARG A 60 15.55 9.00 -12.93
N ASN A 61 16.47 9.28 -13.83
CA ASN A 61 17.27 10.51 -13.80
C ASN A 61 16.42 11.75 -14.14
N SER A 62 15.36 11.58 -14.94
CA SER A 62 14.45 12.66 -15.33
C SER A 62 13.34 12.97 -14.31
N LEU A 63 13.18 12.18 -13.25
CA LEU A 63 12.06 12.36 -12.30
C LEU A 63 12.14 13.72 -11.58
N ALA A 64 11.09 14.52 -11.71
CA ALA A 64 10.90 15.69 -10.87
C ALA A 64 10.17 15.34 -9.56
N TYR A 65 9.79 16.36 -8.80
CA TYR A 65 9.26 16.18 -7.44
C TYR A 65 7.94 15.39 -7.41
N TRP A 66 7.03 15.69 -8.33
CA TRP A 66 5.68 15.11 -8.31
C TRP A 66 5.69 13.64 -8.75
N GLU A 67 6.54 13.28 -9.70
CA GLU A 67 6.77 11.93 -10.16
C GLU A 67 7.38 11.06 -9.05
N ARG A 68 8.41 11.57 -8.36
CA ARG A 68 8.99 10.89 -7.19
C ARG A 68 7.94 10.67 -6.10
N LYS A 69 7.07 11.66 -5.86
CA LYS A 69 5.98 11.54 -4.89
C LYS A 69 4.96 10.48 -5.31
N LEU A 70 4.64 10.38 -6.61
CA LEU A 70 3.71 9.38 -7.10
C LEU A 70 4.28 7.96 -6.96
N LEU A 71 5.52 7.74 -7.39
CA LEU A 71 6.20 6.45 -7.24
C LEU A 71 6.29 6.01 -5.77
N TRP A 72 6.59 6.95 -4.87
CA TRP A 72 6.57 6.69 -3.44
C TRP A 72 5.16 6.33 -2.94
N THR A 73 4.13 7.03 -3.43
CA THR A 73 2.73 6.78 -3.06
C THR A 73 2.30 5.38 -3.48
N TRP A 74 2.60 4.95 -4.72
CA TRP A 74 2.34 3.59 -5.18
C TRP A 74 3.09 2.54 -4.36
N ALA A 75 4.39 2.75 -4.10
CA ALA A 75 5.17 1.85 -3.26
C ALA A 75 4.61 1.74 -1.83
N ARG A 76 4.13 2.85 -1.27
CA ARG A 76 3.54 2.90 0.07
C ARG A 76 2.19 2.19 0.11
N LEU A 77 1.31 2.44 -0.86
CA LEU A 77 0.03 1.76 -1.01
C LEU A 77 0.20 0.25 -1.13
N ALA A 78 1.12 -0.22 -1.98
CA ALA A 78 1.40 -1.65 -2.13
C ALA A 78 1.82 -2.29 -0.80
N LYS A 79 2.68 -1.62 -0.03
CA LYS A 79 3.10 -2.07 1.31
C LYS A 79 1.94 -2.09 2.31
N LEU A 80 1.10 -1.07 2.32
CA LEU A 80 -0.03 -0.98 3.25
C LEU A 80 -1.12 -2.02 2.94
N HIS A 81 -1.44 -2.25 1.66
CA HIS A 81 -2.35 -3.32 1.28
C HIS A 81 -1.79 -4.71 1.64
N ALA A 82 -0.48 -4.93 1.50
CA ALA A 82 0.14 -6.17 1.98
C ALA A 82 -0.01 -6.32 3.51
N LEU A 83 0.36 -5.28 4.26
CA LEU A 83 0.25 -5.28 5.72
C LEU A 83 -1.20 -5.46 6.20
N ARG A 84 -2.17 -4.82 5.54
CA ARG A 84 -3.59 -4.95 5.86
C ARG A 84 -4.11 -6.37 5.67
N ARG A 85 -3.65 -7.06 4.61
CA ARG A 85 -3.94 -8.49 4.39
C ARG A 85 -3.29 -9.35 5.47
N ASP A 86 -2.07 -9.04 5.88
CA ASP A 86 -1.37 -9.79 6.93
C ASP A 86 -2.02 -9.61 8.31
N VAL A 87 -2.47 -8.40 8.64
CA VAL A 87 -3.28 -8.11 9.84
C VAL A 87 -4.56 -8.93 9.81
N GLY A 88 -5.31 -8.90 8.69
CA GLY A 88 -6.54 -9.69 8.56
C GLY A 88 -6.30 -11.19 8.68
N ARG A 89 -5.22 -11.71 8.07
CA ARG A 89 -4.84 -13.12 8.16
C ARG A 89 -4.46 -13.51 9.59
N SER A 90 -3.75 -12.65 10.30
CA SER A 90 -3.32 -12.88 11.68
C SER A 90 -4.52 -12.89 12.64
N ALA A 91 -5.46 -11.96 12.46
CA ALA A 91 -6.72 -11.94 13.21
C ALA A 91 -7.53 -13.24 13.00
N MET A 92 -7.71 -13.68 11.75
CA MET A 92 -8.42 -14.94 11.45
C MET A 92 -7.75 -16.17 12.08
N LYS A 93 -6.42 -16.23 12.08
CA LYS A 93 -5.68 -17.32 12.73
C LYS A 93 -5.94 -17.33 14.24
N HIS A 94 -5.90 -16.16 14.88
CA HIS A 94 -6.14 -16.07 16.31
C HIS A 94 -7.56 -16.51 16.70
N LEU A 95 -8.57 -16.09 15.94
CA LEU A 95 -9.96 -16.51 16.17
C LEU A 95 -10.13 -18.03 16.02
N ASN A 96 -9.46 -18.63 15.03
CA ASN A 96 -9.52 -20.08 14.81
C ASN A 96 -8.79 -20.88 15.91
N THR A 97 -7.68 -20.37 16.45
CA THR A 97 -6.96 -21.02 17.55
C THR A 97 -7.76 -20.97 18.84
N ASN A 98 -8.33 -19.82 19.20
CA ASN A 98 -9.14 -19.71 20.42
C ASN A 98 -10.40 -20.60 20.37
N ARG A 99 -10.97 -20.82 19.19
CA ARG A 99 -12.13 -21.72 19.01
C ARG A 99 -11.81 -23.20 19.22
N GLN A 100 -10.54 -23.62 19.18
CA GLN A 100 -10.14 -25.01 19.41
C GLN A 100 -9.85 -25.32 20.88
N ASP A 101 -9.64 -24.29 21.72
CA ASP A 101 -9.35 -24.45 23.15
C ASP A 101 -10.63 -24.46 24.01
N ASP A 102 -11.79 -24.14 23.42
CA ASP A 102 -13.11 -24.11 24.05
C ASP A 102 -13.95 -25.41 23.82
N ASP A 103 -13.41 -26.39 23.07
CA ASP A 103 -13.99 -27.74 22.82
C ASP A 103 -13.25 -28.83 23.63
#